data_AF-A0A843S0G4-F1
#
_entry.id   AF-A0A843S0G4-F1
#
_cell.length_a   1.000
_cell.length_b   1.000
_cell.length_c   1.000
_cell.angle_alpha   90.00
_cell.angle_beta   90.00
_cell.angle_gamma   90.00
#
_symmetry.space_group_name_H-M   'P 1'
#
loop_
_entity.id
_entity.type
_entity.pdbx_description
1 polymer ?
#
loop_
_entity_poly.entity_id
_entity_poly.type
_entity_poly.pdbx_seq_one_letter_code
_entity_poly.pdbx_strand_id
1 'polypeptide(L)'
;MAVKRALNVLAVELRPLEGVHEEIEQAAREAVSGATPPPSRPKGPFRVQMQFRDVTIPYVATAFEGIESPTPDTVTFTRQTMPEAYRLIRALYRFINVE
;
A
#
# COMPACT_ATOMS: atom_id res chain seq x y z
N MET A 1 -9.89 -2.59 15.48
CA MET A 1 -9.92 -1.54 16.52
C MET A 1 -9.21 -0.30 15.98
N ALA A 2 -9.83 0.86 16.06
CA ALA A 2 -9.30 2.10 15.50
C ALA A 2 -8.76 2.99 16.63
N VAL A 3 -7.48 3.35 16.53
CA VAL A 3 -6.77 4.16 17.54
C VAL A 3 -7.00 5.66 17.39
N LYS A 4 -7.49 6.07 16.22
CA LYS A 4 -7.77 7.45 15.83
C LYS A 4 -8.98 7.49 14.92
N ARG A 5 -9.68 8.62 14.92
CA ARG A 5 -10.77 8.90 13.98
C ARG A 5 -10.33 9.98 13.00
N ALA A 6 -10.41 9.69 11.71
CA ALA A 6 -10.14 10.70 10.68
C ALA A 6 -11.30 11.70 10.62
N LEU A 7 -10.98 13.00 10.74
CA LEU A 7 -11.94 14.08 10.54
C LEU A 7 -11.83 14.62 9.10
N ASN A 8 -10.60 14.83 8.64
CA ASN A 8 -10.27 15.16 7.25
C ASN A 8 -8.84 14.64 6.93
N VAL A 9 -8.30 15.01 5.76
CA VAL A 9 -6.97 14.57 5.31
C VAL A 9 -5.85 15.03 6.24
N LEU A 10 -6.00 16.18 6.90
CA LEU A 10 -4.97 16.82 7.73
C LEU A 10 -5.25 16.74 9.24
N ALA A 11 -6.45 16.37 9.65
CA ALA A 11 -6.89 16.38 11.04
C ALA A 11 -7.45 15.03 11.48
N VAL A 12 -7.04 14.61 12.67
CA VAL A 12 -7.50 13.38 13.32
C VAL A 12 -7.87 13.66 14.77
N GLU A 13 -8.92 12.99 15.22
CA GLU A 13 -9.29 12.94 16.63
C GLU A 13 -8.56 11.74 17.27
N LEU A 14 -7.73 12.03 18.27
CA LEU A 14 -6.96 11.04 18.99
C LEU A 14 -7.74 10.57 20.23
N ARG A 15 -7.67 9.27 20.51
CA ARG A 15 -8.16 8.69 21.75
C ARG A 15 -7.07 8.81 22.85
N PRO A 16 -7.45 8.83 24.13
CA PRO A 16 -6.48 8.85 25.24
C PRO A 16 -5.48 7.70 25.16
N LEU A 17 -4.20 7.99 25.38
CA LEU A 17 -3.09 7.05 25.16
C LEU A 17 -3.21 5.79 26.01
N GLU A 18 -3.50 5.94 27.31
CA GLU A 18 -3.52 4.83 28.28
C GLU A 18 -4.57 3.78 27.89
N GLY A 19 -5.82 4.19 27.67
CA GLY A 19 -6.88 3.27 27.27
C GLY A 19 -6.65 2.62 25.90
N VAL A 20 -6.06 3.36 24.95
CA VAL A 20 -5.71 2.79 23.63
C VAL A 20 -4.58 1.76 23.75
N HIS A 21 -3.59 2.01 24.60
CA HIS A 21 -2.46 1.10 24.78
C HIS A 21 -2.91 -0.25 25.33
N GLU A 22 -3.73 -0.25 26.39
CA GLU A 22 -4.29 -1.47 26.97
C GLU A 22 -5.12 -2.25 25.95
N GLU A 23 -5.96 -1.55 25.18
CA GLU A 23 -6.78 -2.20 24.15
C GLU A 23 -5.93 -2.77 22.99
N ILE A 24 -4.84 -2.10 22.59
CA ILE A 24 -3.89 -2.63 21.59
C ILE A 24 -3.23 -3.90 22.12
N GLU A 25 -2.77 -3.86 23.37
CA GLU A 25 -2.10 -4.99 24.00
C GLU A 25 -3.04 -6.20 24.08
N GLN A 26 -4.27 -5.99 24.54
CA GLN A 26 -5.28 -7.03 24.62
C GLN A 26 -5.60 -7.61 23.24
N ALA A 27 -5.84 -6.75 22.23
CA ALA A 27 -6.12 -7.19 20.87
C ALA A 27 -4.95 -7.97 20.24
N ALA A 28 -3.71 -7.57 20.54
CA ALA A 28 -2.51 -8.28 20.09
C ALA A 28 -2.40 -9.67 20.74
N ARG A 29 -2.63 -9.78 22.06
CA ARG A 29 -2.62 -11.06 22.77
C ARG A 29 -3.68 -12.01 22.22
N GLU A 30 -4.90 -11.52 22.03
CA GLU A 30 -6.00 -12.30 21.45
C GLU A 30 -5.66 -12.77 20.03
N ALA A 31 -5.18 -11.86 19.17
CA ALA A 31 -4.81 -12.18 17.79
C ALA A 31 -3.71 -13.24 17.70
N VAL A 32 -2.69 -13.18 18.57
CA VAL A 32 -1.61 -14.16 18.61
C VAL A 32 -2.09 -15.50 19.17
N SER A 33 -2.88 -15.48 20.25
CA SER A 33 -3.40 -16.71 20.88
C SER A 33 -4.33 -17.51 19.95
N GLY A 34 -5.09 -16.83 19.09
CA GLY A 34 -5.97 -17.45 18.09
C GLY A 34 -5.35 -17.63 16.72
N ALA A 35 -4.06 -17.32 16.54
CA ALA A 35 -3.43 -17.31 15.23
C ALA A 35 -3.34 -18.72 14.64
N THR A 36 -4.11 -18.96 13.59
CA THR A 36 -3.94 -20.12 12.71
C THR A 36 -2.94 -19.78 11.60
N PRO A 37 -2.11 -20.72 11.12
CA PRO A 37 -1.22 -20.48 10.00
C PRO A 37 -1.98 -19.85 8.83
N PRO A 38 -1.49 -18.75 8.26
CA PRO A 38 -2.17 -18.11 7.15
C PRO A 38 -2.23 -19.08 5.95
N PRO A 39 -3.29 -19.00 5.14
CA PRO A 39 -3.38 -19.81 3.93
C PRO A 39 -2.18 -19.54 3.01
N SER A 40 -1.78 -20.56 2.25
CA SER A 40 -0.73 -20.42 1.25
C SER A 40 -1.05 -19.26 0.33
N ARG A 41 -0.18 -18.25 0.31
CA ARG A 41 -0.34 -17.09 -0.56
C ARG A 41 -0.20 -17.52 -2.03
N PRO A 42 -0.96 -16.90 -2.96
CA PRO A 42 -0.78 -17.16 -4.37
C PRO A 42 0.68 -16.87 -4.74
N LYS A 43 1.31 -17.83 -5.41
CA LYS A 43 2.53 -17.60 -6.19
C LYS A 43 2.05 -16.98 -7.50
N GLY A 44 2.74 -15.94 -8.00
CA GLY A 44 2.23 -15.05 -9.05
C GLY A 44 1.86 -15.72 -10.38
N PRO A 45 1.54 -14.92 -11.42
CA PRO A 45 1.91 -13.51 -11.57
C PRO A 45 0.97 -12.52 -10.84
N PHE A 46 1.52 -11.40 -10.42
CA PHE A 46 0.81 -10.27 -9.81
C PHE A 46 0.67 -9.14 -10.83
N ARG A 47 -0.57 -8.77 -11.15
CA ARG A 47 -0.88 -7.57 -11.93
C ARG A 47 -1.14 -6.41 -10.98
N VAL A 48 -0.41 -5.31 -11.18
CA VAL A 48 -0.54 -4.09 -10.38
C VAL A 48 -1.08 -2.99 -11.27
N GLN A 49 -2.06 -2.25 -10.75
CA GLN A 49 -2.60 -1.04 -11.38
C GLN A 49 -2.45 0.11 -10.40
N MET A 50 -1.86 1.22 -10.85
CA MET A 50 -1.62 2.41 -10.06
C MET A 50 -2.22 3.61 -10.78
N GLN A 51 -3.11 4.33 -10.11
CA GLN A 51 -3.65 5.60 -10.58
C GLN A 51 -2.88 6.75 -9.92
N PHE A 52 -2.51 7.74 -10.71
CA PHE A 52 -1.75 8.90 -10.30
C PHE A 52 -2.60 10.16 -10.48
N ARG A 53 -2.34 11.16 -9.64
CA ARG A 53 -3.00 12.46 -9.75
C ARG A 53 -2.42 13.30 -10.88
N ASP A 54 -1.13 13.13 -11.19
CA ASP A 54 -0.39 13.82 -12.23
C ASP A 54 -0.07 12.83 -13.37
N VAL A 55 -0.45 13.20 -14.59
CA VAL A 55 -0.26 12.40 -15.82
C VAL A 55 1.19 12.32 -16.28
N THR A 56 2.06 13.19 -15.76
CA THR A 56 3.50 13.19 -16.08
C THR A 56 4.18 11.90 -15.61
N ILE A 57 3.72 11.34 -14.48
CA ILE A 57 4.30 10.13 -13.88
C ILE A 57 4.02 8.90 -14.75
N PRO A 58 2.77 8.59 -15.15
CA PRO A 58 2.49 7.55 -16.13
C PRO A 58 3.28 7.70 -17.43
N TYR A 59 3.39 8.93 -17.95
CA TYR A 59 4.13 9.18 -19.19
C TYR A 59 5.60 8.73 -19.08
N VAL A 60 6.32 9.19 -18.04
CA VAL A 60 7.70 8.77 -17.80
C VAL A 60 7.79 7.27 -17.47
N ALA A 61 6.80 6.73 -16.75
CA ALA A 61 6.79 5.32 -16.37
C ALA A 61 6.72 4.37 -17.58
N THR A 62 6.06 4.76 -18.67
CA THR A 62 6.02 3.93 -19.90
C THR A 62 7.38 3.75 -20.58
N ALA A 63 8.40 4.53 -20.22
CA ALA A 63 9.76 4.29 -20.68
C ALA A 63 10.39 3.02 -20.05
N PHE A 64 9.84 2.52 -18.95
CA PHE A 64 10.32 1.29 -18.31
C PHE A 64 9.70 0.05 -18.94
N GLU A 65 10.50 -1.01 -19.07
CA GLU A 65 10.07 -2.25 -19.69
C GLU A 65 8.92 -2.95 -18.92
N GLY A 66 7.90 -3.35 -19.68
CA GLY A 66 6.73 -4.07 -19.16
C GLY A 66 5.79 -3.19 -18.34
N ILE A 67 5.86 -1.87 -18.49
CA ILE A 67 4.87 -0.90 -18.01
C ILE A 67 3.97 -0.47 -19.17
N GLU A 68 2.67 -0.52 -18.94
CA GLU A 68 1.63 -0.04 -19.86
C GLU A 68 0.83 1.09 -19.21
N SER A 69 0.34 2.05 -20.00
CA SER A 69 -0.53 3.13 -19.54
C SER A 69 -1.90 2.99 -20.19
N PRO A 70 -2.84 2.20 -19.61
CA PRO A 70 -4.17 2.01 -20.20
C PRO A 70 -4.97 3.32 -20.28
N THR A 71 -4.71 4.25 -19.38
CA THR A 71 -5.22 5.63 -19.41
C THR A 71 -4.07 6.58 -19.09
N PRO A 72 -4.18 7.90 -19.41
CA PRO A 72 -3.11 8.86 -19.20
C PRO A 72 -2.68 9.06 -17.74
N ASP A 73 -3.54 8.68 -16.78
CA ASP A 73 -3.35 8.82 -15.35
C ASP A 73 -3.04 7.48 -14.66
N THR A 74 -2.96 6.37 -15.40
CA THR A 74 -2.86 5.03 -14.81
C THR A 74 -1.73 4.23 -15.45
N VAL A 75 -0.95 3.56 -14.60
CA VAL A 75 0.08 2.58 -15.00
C VAL A 75 -0.38 1.18 -14.61
N THR A 76 -0.11 0.21 -15.48
CA THR A 76 -0.27 -1.22 -15.23
C THR A 76 1.02 -1.96 -15.54
N PHE A 77 1.37 -2.95 -14.71
CA PHE A 77 2.46 -3.88 -15.00
C PHE A 77 2.21 -5.24 -14.31
N THR A 78 2.93 -6.26 -14.78
CA THR A 78 2.84 -7.62 -14.22
C THR A 78 4.23 -8.10 -13.76
N ARG A 79 4.33 -8.72 -12.58
CA ARG A 79 5.57 -9.31 -12.05
C ARG A 79 5.32 -10.69 -11.44
N GLN A 80 6.34 -11.54 -11.43
CA GLN A 80 6.19 -12.93 -10.97
C GLN A 80 6.11 -13.03 -9.45
N THR A 81 6.78 -12.10 -8.76
CA THR A 81 6.85 -12.08 -7.30
C THR A 81 6.37 -10.74 -6.74
N MET A 82 5.73 -10.78 -5.57
CA MET A 82 5.35 -9.55 -4.86
C MET A 82 6.54 -8.65 -4.52
N PRO A 83 7.72 -9.16 -4.10
CA PRO A 83 8.89 -8.33 -3.89
C PRO A 83 9.33 -7.53 -5.13
N GLU A 84 9.30 -8.15 -6.32
CA GLU A 84 9.58 -7.44 -7.58
C GLU A 84 8.55 -6.35 -7.86
N ALA A 85 7.25 -6.67 -7.70
CA ALA A 85 6.19 -5.69 -7.86
C ALA A 85 6.39 -4.50 -6.91
N TYR A 86 6.69 -4.76 -5.64
CA TYR A 86 6.86 -3.73 -4.62
C TYR A 86 8.08 -2.83 -4.86
N ARG A 87 9.16 -3.36 -5.43
CA ARG A 87 10.32 -2.55 -5.84
C ARG A 87 9.93 -1.53 -6.92
N LEU A 88 9.15 -1.97 -7.91
CA LEU A 88 8.71 -1.08 -8.98
C LEU A 88 7.71 -0.04 -8.46
N ILE A 89 6.75 -0.44 -7.60
CA ILE A 89 5.85 0.50 -6.91
C ILE A 89 6.68 1.59 -6.20
N ARG A 90 7.67 1.20 -5.39
CA ARG A 90 8.51 2.17 -4.65
C ARG A 90 9.33 3.08 -5.57
N ALA A 91 9.87 2.55 -6.65
CA ALA A 91 10.61 3.34 -7.63
C ALA A 91 9.69 4.41 -8.26
N LEU A 92 8.49 4.02 -8.69
CA LEU A 92 7.50 4.94 -9.25
C LEU A 92 7.07 6.00 -8.22
N TYR A 93 6.86 5.64 -6.96
CA TYR A 93 6.58 6.61 -5.89
C TYR A 93 7.71 7.62 -5.65
N ARG A 94 8.98 7.20 -5.77
CA ARG A 94 10.12 8.10 -5.58
C ARG A 94 10.17 9.21 -6.63
N PHE A 95 9.70 8.96 -7.84
CA PHE A 95 9.58 9.99 -8.88
C PHE A 95 8.48 11.03 -8.59
N ILE A 96 7.54 10.72 -7.69
CA ILE A 96 6.45 11.63 -7.28
C ILE A 96 6.88 12.54 -6.14
N ASN A 97 7.64 11.98 -5.19
CA ASN A 97 8.15 12.70 -4.03
C ASN A 97 9.58 13.19 -4.30
N VAL A 98 9.74 13.98 -5.36
CA VAL A 98 10.95 14.80 -5.52
C VAL A 98 10.72 16.07 -4.70
N GLU A 99 10.97 15.97 -3.39
CA GLU A 99 11.33 17.12 -2.57
C GLU A 99 12.84 17.30 -2.60
#